data_AF-A0A520K3I7-F1
#
_entry.id   AF-A0A520K3I7-F1
#
_cell.length_a   1.000
_cell.length_b   1.000
_cell.length_c   1.000
_cell.angle_alpha   90.00
_cell.angle_beta   90.00
_cell.angle_gamma   90.00
#
_symmetry.space_group_name_H-M   'P 1'
#
loop_
_entity.id
_entity.type
_entity.pdbx_description
1 polymer ?
#
loop_
_entity_poly.entity_id
_entity_poly.type
_entity_poly.pdbx_seq_one_letter_code
_entity_poly.pdbx_strand_id
1 'polypeptide(L)'
;MKLYPIEPSSKLAAKISGVSKWIKMNVLIKNVDTFNLDTLVVIGNGTPDDIVVSIVAFHLNGDKIAGIVKPKTERRYGFINVIPLYLKDKARKVLALMDQEDDPLNAISERIQTDWEELTKSALEVIESEGEERVRIFKGKYGSKEFELILVINGLDAIHTDKHCIEDHLVSAAQQISISVGDFEQSKAAWRSLSNDQQLRIYKELKAHRNLLERACPQQIRGCRYLE
;
A
#
# COMPACT_ATOMS: atom_id res chain seq x y z
N MET A 1 -2.87 -11.66 -7.66
CA MET A 1 -3.56 -10.46 -8.12
C MET A 1 -2.72 -9.79 -9.21
N LYS A 2 -3.36 -9.23 -10.24
CA LYS A 2 -2.73 -8.32 -11.20
C LYS A 2 -3.13 -6.89 -10.89
N LEU A 3 -2.26 -5.95 -11.26
CA LEU A 3 -2.46 -4.53 -11.07
C LEU A 3 -2.72 -3.85 -12.41
N TYR A 4 -3.81 -3.11 -12.50
CA TYR A 4 -4.14 -2.27 -13.64
C TYR A 4 -3.93 -0.81 -13.26
N PRO A 5 -2.89 -0.13 -13.77
CA PRO A 5 -2.71 1.30 -13.51
C PRO A 5 -3.85 2.08 -14.15
N ILE A 6 -4.66 2.75 -13.32
CA ILE A 6 -5.80 3.55 -13.80
C ILE A 6 -5.33 4.64 -14.77
N GLU A 7 -4.14 5.17 -14.53
CA GLU A 7 -3.44 6.09 -15.43
C GLU A 7 -2.16 5.41 -15.95
N PRO A 8 -2.18 4.75 -17.13
CA PRO A 8 -1.04 3.99 -17.64
C PRO A 8 0.23 4.82 -17.91
N SER A 9 0.08 6.12 -18.16
CA SER A 9 1.19 7.07 -18.37
C SER A 9 1.68 7.73 -17.08
N SER A 10 1.12 7.38 -15.92
CA SER A 10 1.49 7.97 -14.64
C SER A 10 2.91 7.59 -14.19
N LYS A 11 3.50 8.43 -13.32
CA LYS A 11 4.78 8.13 -12.66
C LYS A 11 4.72 6.81 -11.88
N LEU A 12 3.57 6.48 -11.29
CA LEU A 12 3.31 5.22 -10.61
C LEU A 12 3.50 4.02 -11.55
N ALA A 13 2.79 4.02 -12.69
CA ALA A 13 2.90 2.97 -13.70
C ALA A 13 4.33 2.83 -14.23
N ALA A 14 5.00 3.95 -14.51
CA ALA A 14 6.38 3.97 -14.99
C ALA A 14 7.36 3.36 -13.98
N LYS A 15 7.24 3.72 -12.68
CA LYS A 15 8.09 3.19 -11.61
C LYS A 15 7.91 1.69 -11.42
N ILE A 16 6.66 1.22 -11.32
CA ILE A 16 6.36 -0.20 -11.19
C ILE A 16 6.88 -0.96 -12.41
N SER A 17 6.63 -0.45 -13.63
CA SER A 17 7.11 -1.10 -14.87
C SER A 17 8.64 -1.18 -14.93
N GLY A 18 9.33 -0.10 -14.55
CA GLY A 18 10.80 -0.04 -14.51
C GLY A 18 11.37 -1.12 -13.59
N VAL A 19 10.94 -1.15 -12.33
CA VAL A 19 11.43 -2.13 -11.36
C VAL A 19 11.02 -3.54 -11.73
N SER A 20 9.78 -3.74 -12.19
CA SER A 20 9.26 -5.03 -12.64
C SER A 20 10.13 -5.67 -13.73
N LYS A 21 10.68 -4.88 -14.65
CA LYS A 21 11.64 -5.37 -15.66
C LYS A 21 12.93 -5.86 -15.02
N TRP A 22 13.50 -5.10 -14.08
CA TRP A 22 14.75 -5.44 -13.41
C TRP A 22 14.65 -6.68 -12.51
N ILE A 23 13.52 -6.86 -11.81
CA ILE A 23 13.30 -8.00 -10.91
C ILE A 23 12.49 -9.14 -11.57
N LYS A 24 12.16 -9.02 -12.86
CA LYS A 24 11.41 -9.99 -13.66
C LYS A 24 10.06 -10.37 -13.01
N MET A 25 9.23 -9.36 -12.75
CA MET A 25 7.91 -9.49 -12.14
C MET A 25 6.83 -9.11 -13.15
N ASN A 26 5.93 -10.03 -13.48
CA ASN A 26 4.79 -9.74 -14.36
C ASN A 26 3.52 -9.47 -13.54
N VAL A 27 3.40 -8.25 -13.00
CA VAL A 27 2.26 -7.84 -12.17
C VAL A 27 1.30 -6.88 -12.87
N LEU A 28 1.80 -6.06 -13.80
CA LEU A 28 0.99 -5.06 -14.49
C LEU A 28 0.25 -5.66 -15.68
N ILE A 29 -1.04 -5.31 -15.82
CA ILE A 29 -1.86 -5.59 -16.99
C ILE A 29 -2.24 -4.29 -17.69
N LYS A 30 -2.31 -4.31 -19.03
CA LYS A 30 -2.53 -3.10 -19.86
C LYS A 30 -3.92 -3.01 -20.48
N ASN A 31 -4.54 -4.15 -20.74
CA ASN A 31 -5.83 -4.24 -21.43
C ASN A 31 -6.81 -4.96 -20.51
N VAL A 32 -7.63 -4.20 -19.81
CA VAL A 32 -8.69 -4.71 -18.94
C VAL A 32 -9.96 -3.98 -19.32
N ASP A 33 -11.06 -4.73 -19.39
CA ASP A 33 -12.37 -4.09 -19.39
C ASP A 33 -12.58 -3.45 -18.02
N THR A 34 -12.32 -2.14 -17.95
CA THR A 34 -12.37 -1.35 -16.71
C THR A 34 -13.77 -1.35 -16.10
N PHE A 35 -14.80 -1.74 -16.87
CA PHE A 35 -16.18 -1.89 -16.42
C PHE A 35 -16.36 -2.97 -15.34
N ASN A 36 -15.35 -3.81 -15.09
CA ASN A 36 -15.35 -4.87 -14.08
C ASN A 36 -14.33 -4.69 -12.94
N LEU A 37 -13.69 -3.51 -12.82
CA LEU A 37 -12.81 -3.22 -11.69
C LEU A 37 -13.62 -2.94 -10.43
N ASP A 38 -13.88 -3.98 -9.64
CA ASP A 38 -14.56 -3.91 -8.35
C ASP A 38 -13.62 -3.59 -7.18
N THR A 39 -12.32 -3.52 -7.44
CA THR A 39 -11.28 -3.35 -6.45
C THR A 39 -10.29 -2.25 -6.85
N LEU A 40 -9.96 -1.39 -5.89
CA LEU A 40 -9.02 -0.30 -6.06
C LEU A 40 -7.92 -0.36 -4.99
N VAL A 41 -6.68 -0.11 -5.40
CA VAL A 41 -5.53 0.12 -4.53
C VAL A 41 -5.11 1.58 -4.68
N VAL A 42 -5.08 2.32 -3.58
CA VAL A 42 -4.67 3.72 -3.52
C VAL A 42 -3.40 3.84 -2.69
N ILE A 43 -2.32 4.32 -3.29
CA ILE A 43 -1.06 4.54 -2.58
C ILE A 43 -0.93 6.00 -2.16
N GLY A 44 -0.88 6.25 -0.86
CA GLY A 44 -0.75 7.59 -0.29
C GLY A 44 0.67 8.16 -0.34
N ASN A 45 1.73 7.33 -0.40
CA ASN A 45 3.11 7.77 -0.20
C ASN A 45 4.08 7.51 -1.36
N GLY A 46 5.29 7.05 -1.06
CA GLY A 46 6.48 7.16 -1.88
C GLY A 46 6.58 6.12 -3.00
N THR A 47 7.72 6.11 -3.69
CA THR A 47 8.07 5.03 -4.62
C THR A 47 8.21 3.66 -3.93
N PRO A 48 8.75 3.56 -2.70
CA PRO A 48 8.91 2.26 -2.06
C PRO A 48 7.59 1.52 -1.87
N ASP A 49 6.50 2.22 -1.53
CA ASP A 49 5.14 1.67 -1.50
C ASP A 49 4.73 1.05 -2.84
N ASP A 50 4.97 1.78 -3.95
CA ASP A 50 4.64 1.33 -5.32
C ASP A 50 5.24 -0.05 -5.59
N ILE A 51 6.50 -0.23 -5.17
CA ILE A 51 7.27 -1.45 -5.41
C ILE A 51 6.83 -2.57 -4.46
N VAL A 52 6.70 -2.30 -3.16
CA VAL A 52 6.33 -3.31 -2.16
C VAL A 52 4.94 -3.87 -2.46
N VAL A 53 3.96 -3.01 -2.71
CA VAL A 53 2.59 -3.43 -3.09
C VAL A 53 2.60 -4.28 -4.35
N SER A 54 3.43 -3.92 -5.33
CA SER A 54 3.59 -4.69 -6.56
C SER A 54 4.17 -6.09 -6.31
N ILE A 55 5.15 -6.21 -5.42
CA ILE A 55 5.72 -7.50 -5.00
C ILE A 55 4.68 -8.35 -4.26
N VAL A 56 3.92 -7.74 -3.35
CA VAL A 56 2.81 -8.42 -2.64
C VAL A 56 1.76 -8.93 -3.63
N ALA A 57 1.28 -8.07 -4.53
CA ALA A 57 0.30 -8.45 -5.55
C ALA A 57 0.81 -9.60 -6.44
N PHE A 58 2.10 -9.58 -6.81
CA PHE A 58 2.75 -10.65 -7.53
C PHE A 58 2.73 -11.98 -6.78
N HIS A 59 2.99 -12.00 -5.47
CA HIS A 59 2.97 -13.22 -4.67
C HIS A 59 1.57 -13.76 -4.40
N LEU A 60 0.58 -12.88 -4.26
CA LEU A 60 -0.81 -13.30 -4.11
C LEU A 60 -1.34 -13.96 -5.40
N ASN A 61 -0.77 -13.64 -6.57
CA ASN A 61 -0.91 -14.30 -7.88
C ASN A 61 -2.27 -14.94 -8.30
N GLY A 62 -3.41 -14.54 -7.72
CA GLY A 62 -4.73 -14.92 -8.21
C GLY A 62 -5.22 -14.12 -9.43
N ASP A 63 -6.37 -14.54 -9.97
CA ASP A 63 -7.04 -13.99 -11.16
C ASP A 63 -7.63 -12.58 -10.95
N LYS A 64 -7.71 -12.14 -9.69
CA LYS A 64 -8.20 -10.81 -9.33
C LYS A 64 -7.35 -9.72 -9.99
N ILE A 65 -8.02 -8.76 -10.61
CA ILE A 65 -7.40 -7.54 -11.13
C ILE A 65 -7.84 -6.38 -10.25
N ALA A 66 -6.88 -5.67 -9.65
CA ALA A 66 -7.14 -4.45 -8.91
C ALA A 66 -6.67 -3.23 -9.71
N GLY A 67 -7.50 -2.19 -9.76
CA GLY A 67 -7.07 -0.88 -10.22
C GLY A 67 -6.03 -0.32 -9.24
N ILE A 68 -5.01 0.37 -9.73
CA ILE A 68 -4.03 1.04 -8.86
C ILE A 68 -3.83 2.51 -9.24
N VAL A 69 -3.83 3.38 -8.23
CA VAL A 69 -3.75 4.82 -8.40
C VAL A 69 -2.98 5.48 -7.25
N LYS A 70 -2.49 6.69 -7.50
CA LYS A 70 -1.88 7.58 -6.50
C LYS A 70 -2.51 8.96 -6.61
N PRO A 71 -2.87 9.63 -5.50
CA PRO A 71 -3.39 10.99 -5.54
C PRO A 71 -2.40 11.97 -6.18
N LYS A 72 -2.91 12.97 -6.91
CA LYS A 72 -2.08 13.94 -7.67
C LYS A 72 -1.58 15.11 -6.82
N THR A 73 -2.39 15.58 -5.88
CA THR A 73 -2.20 16.85 -5.18
C THR A 73 -1.69 16.69 -3.76
N GLU A 74 -2.23 15.73 -3.00
CA GLU A 74 -1.90 15.51 -1.60
C GLU A 74 -1.36 14.11 -1.36
N ARG A 75 -0.32 14.00 -0.51
CA ARG A 75 0.20 12.71 -0.06
C ARG A 75 -0.48 12.28 1.23
N ARG A 76 -0.23 11.02 1.64
CA ARG A 76 -0.67 10.42 2.90
C ARG A 76 -2.18 10.33 3.03
N TYR A 77 -2.89 11.40 3.43
CA TYR A 77 -4.36 11.42 3.53
C TYR A 77 -5.09 11.71 2.22
N GLY A 78 -4.36 12.18 1.20
CA GLY A 78 -4.94 12.51 -0.11
C GLY A 78 -5.70 11.37 -0.80
N PHE A 79 -5.56 10.12 -0.34
CA PHE A 79 -6.37 9.01 -0.85
C PHE A 79 -7.87 9.22 -0.61
N ILE A 80 -8.26 9.85 0.51
CA ILE A 80 -9.68 10.05 0.87
C ILE A 80 -10.42 10.81 -0.23
N ASN A 81 -9.79 11.85 -0.77
CA ASN A 81 -10.33 12.67 -1.85
C ASN A 81 -10.49 11.92 -3.18
N VAL A 82 -9.74 10.83 -3.36
CA VAL A 82 -9.70 10.06 -4.60
C VAL A 82 -10.72 8.92 -4.59
N ILE A 83 -11.04 8.37 -3.42
CA ILE A 83 -11.97 7.24 -3.26
C ILE A 83 -13.34 7.51 -3.91
N PRO A 84 -14.04 8.65 -3.65
CA PRO A 84 -15.37 8.90 -4.23
C PRO A 84 -15.41 8.87 -5.75
N LEU A 85 -14.31 9.25 -6.43
CA LEU A 85 -14.24 9.24 -7.89
C LEU A 85 -14.40 7.82 -8.44
N TYR A 86 -13.89 6.81 -7.73
CA TYR A 86 -13.89 5.42 -8.15
C TYR A 86 -15.05 4.61 -7.55
N LEU A 87 -15.63 5.04 -6.43
CA LEU A 87 -16.88 4.47 -5.91
C LEU A 87 -18.10 4.85 -6.76
N LYS A 88 -18.05 5.99 -7.47
CA LYS A 88 -19.07 6.32 -8.50
C LYS A 88 -19.21 5.21 -9.54
N ASP A 89 -18.12 4.52 -9.85
CA ASP A 89 -18.07 3.39 -10.77
C ASP A 89 -18.47 2.07 -10.05
N LYS A 90 -17.69 0.99 -10.15
CA LYS A 90 -18.03 -0.31 -9.56
C LYS A 90 -17.15 -0.74 -8.39
N ALA A 91 -16.18 0.06 -7.96
CA ALA A 91 -15.32 -0.32 -6.84
C ALA A 91 -16.16 -0.53 -5.57
N ARG A 92 -16.02 -1.71 -4.97
CA ARG A 92 -16.66 -2.10 -3.70
C ARG A 92 -15.64 -2.34 -2.60
N LYS A 93 -14.41 -2.73 -2.96
CA LYS A 93 -13.30 -2.85 -2.03
C LYS A 93 -12.21 -1.86 -2.41
N VAL A 94 -11.75 -1.08 -1.45
CA VAL A 94 -10.68 -0.10 -1.63
C VAL A 94 -9.61 -0.39 -0.61
N LEU A 95 -8.39 -0.67 -1.06
CA LEU A 95 -7.23 -0.76 -0.20
C LEU A 95 -6.45 0.56 -0.28
N ALA A 96 -6.26 1.22 0.85
CA ALA A 96 -5.46 2.44 0.96
C ALA A 96 -4.19 2.15 1.76
N LEU A 97 -3.02 2.52 1.23
CA LEU A 97 -1.75 2.43 1.95
C LEU A 97 -1.24 3.80 2.32
N MET A 98 -0.82 3.97 3.57
CA MET A 98 -0.19 5.19 4.05
C MET A 98 0.91 4.92 5.08
N ASP A 99 1.89 5.81 5.20
CA ASP A 99 2.87 5.85 6.28
C ASP A 99 2.18 6.37 7.55
N GLN A 100 2.51 5.76 8.70
CA GLN A 100 2.10 6.30 9.98
C GLN A 100 2.73 7.68 10.23
N GLU A 101 3.97 7.89 9.79
CA GLU A 101 4.80 9.04 10.20
C GLU A 101 4.86 9.13 11.74
N ASP A 102 4.59 10.29 12.31
CA ASP A 102 4.57 10.59 13.74
C ASP A 102 3.16 10.57 14.36
N ASP A 103 2.11 10.25 13.59
CA ASP A 103 0.75 10.23 14.13
C ASP A 103 0.49 8.96 14.95
N PRO A 104 -0.19 9.06 16.10
CA PRO A 104 -0.76 7.90 16.79
C PRO A 104 -1.76 7.13 15.90
N LEU A 105 -1.77 5.80 15.98
CA LEU A 105 -2.61 4.94 15.13
C LEU A 105 -4.12 5.21 15.31
N ASN A 106 -4.54 5.53 16.53
CA ASN A 106 -5.93 5.93 16.80
C ASN A 106 -6.28 7.27 16.13
N ALA A 107 -5.39 8.26 16.20
CA ALA A 107 -5.60 9.58 15.58
C ALA A 107 -5.71 9.48 14.05
N ILE A 108 -4.96 8.58 13.41
CA ILE A 108 -5.10 8.31 11.96
C ILE A 108 -6.52 7.84 11.63
N SER A 109 -7.08 6.94 12.45
CA SER A 109 -8.40 6.36 12.22
C SER A 109 -9.52 7.38 12.41
N GLU A 110 -9.46 8.12 13.52
CA GLU A 110 -10.41 9.20 13.84
C GLU A 110 -10.42 10.25 12.73
N ARG A 111 -9.23 10.63 12.24
CA ARG A 111 -9.11 11.57 11.13
C ARG A 111 -9.72 11.04 9.84
N ILE A 112 -9.46 9.78 9.47
CA ILE A 112 -10.03 9.19 8.26
C ILE A 112 -11.56 9.17 8.31
N GLN A 113 -12.14 8.82 9.46
CA GLN A 113 -13.59 8.85 9.65
C GLN A 113 -14.13 10.28 9.51
N THR A 114 -13.49 11.25 10.18
CA THR A 114 -13.88 12.66 10.15
C THR A 114 -13.81 13.23 8.72
N ASP A 115 -12.66 13.09 8.05
CA ASP A 115 -12.43 13.59 6.70
C ASP A 115 -13.45 12.96 5.70
N TRP A 116 -13.78 11.68 5.88
CA TRP A 116 -14.78 10.99 5.06
C TRP A 116 -16.20 11.51 5.29
N GLU A 117 -16.61 11.67 6.55
CA GLU A 117 -17.92 12.20 6.93
C GLU A 117 -18.10 13.61 6.42
N GLU A 118 -17.07 14.45 6.52
CA GLU A 118 -17.08 15.80 5.99
C GLU A 118 -17.25 15.83 4.47
N LEU A 119 -16.52 14.98 3.76
CA LEU A 119 -16.50 14.89 2.30
C LEU A 119 -17.80 14.31 1.71
N THR A 120 -18.39 13.31 2.37
CA THR A 120 -19.47 12.49 1.78
C THR A 120 -20.80 12.59 2.50
N LYS A 121 -20.84 13.22 3.68
CA LYS A 121 -22.00 13.27 4.58
C LYS A 121 -22.51 11.87 4.97
N SER A 122 -21.63 10.88 4.95
CA SER A 122 -21.90 9.48 5.28
C SER A 122 -20.83 8.98 6.24
N ALA A 123 -21.21 8.15 7.21
CA ALA A 123 -20.28 7.61 8.21
C ALA A 123 -19.39 6.48 7.65
N LEU A 124 -18.20 6.33 8.22
CA LEU A 124 -17.37 5.12 8.12
C LEU A 124 -17.40 4.39 9.46
N GLU A 125 -17.91 3.16 9.45
CA GLU A 125 -17.92 2.29 10.61
C GLU A 125 -16.70 1.36 10.59
N VAL A 126 -15.94 1.29 11.68
CA VAL A 126 -14.89 0.28 11.82
C VAL A 126 -15.57 -1.06 12.10
N ILE A 127 -15.37 -2.04 11.22
CA ILE A 127 -16.00 -3.37 11.36
C ILE A 127 -15.02 -4.46 11.78
N GLU A 128 -13.72 -4.25 11.54
CA GLU A 128 -12.69 -5.22 11.87
C GLU A 128 -11.35 -4.53 12.10
N SER A 129 -10.65 -5.02 13.11
CA SER A 129 -9.25 -4.71 13.38
C SER A 129 -8.54 -6.02 13.72
N GLU A 130 -7.57 -6.43 12.91
CA GLU A 130 -6.81 -7.66 13.14
C GLU A 130 -5.33 -7.38 13.48
N GLY A 131 -4.87 -7.90 14.62
CA GLY A 131 -3.49 -7.72 15.10
C GLY A 131 -3.17 -6.27 15.48
N GLU A 132 -1.88 -5.95 15.62
CA GLU A 132 -1.38 -4.58 15.83
C GLU A 132 -2.11 -3.61 14.88
N GLU A 133 -2.58 -2.47 15.40
CA GLU A 133 -3.63 -1.57 14.91
C GLU A 133 -3.48 -0.95 13.49
N ARG A 134 -2.54 -1.45 12.69
CA ARG A 134 -2.05 -0.96 11.40
C ARG A 134 -2.80 -1.53 10.20
N VAL A 135 -3.71 -2.49 10.40
CA VAL A 135 -4.69 -2.90 9.38
C VAL A 135 -6.09 -2.70 9.95
N ARG A 136 -6.88 -1.83 9.32
CA ARG A 136 -8.24 -1.51 9.77
C ARG A 136 -9.22 -1.59 8.60
N ILE A 137 -10.36 -2.22 8.84
CA ILE A 137 -11.42 -2.37 7.85
C ILE A 137 -12.59 -1.48 8.25
N PHE A 138 -12.92 -0.55 7.36
CA PHE A 138 -14.09 0.30 7.49
C PHE A 138 -15.17 -0.14 6.51
N LYS A 139 -16.42 -0.09 6.94
CA LYS A 139 -17.58 -0.17 6.07
C LYS A 139 -18.19 1.21 5.90
N GLY A 140 -18.49 1.58 4.67
CA GLY A 140 -19.04 2.89 4.34
C GLY A 140 -20.13 2.82 3.30
N LYS A 141 -20.78 3.98 3.11
CA LYS A 141 -21.70 4.23 2.00
C LYS A 141 -21.29 5.45 1.21
N TYR A 142 -21.46 5.37 -0.11
CA TYR A 142 -21.38 6.52 -0.99
C TYR A 142 -22.60 6.52 -1.92
N GLY A 143 -23.53 7.44 -1.68
CA GLY A 143 -24.88 7.36 -2.25
C GLY A 143 -25.59 6.09 -1.77
N SER A 144 -26.09 5.27 -2.69
CA SER A 144 -26.75 4.00 -2.38
C SER A 144 -25.81 2.79 -2.33
N LYS A 145 -24.52 2.97 -2.58
CA LYS A 145 -23.55 1.87 -2.69
C LYS A 145 -22.81 1.66 -1.36
N GLU A 146 -22.77 0.42 -0.91
CA GLU A 146 -21.88 -0.02 0.17
C GLU A 146 -20.50 -0.32 -0.38
N PHE A 147 -19.48 0.00 0.41
CA PHE A 147 -18.09 -0.33 0.11
C PHE A 147 -17.31 -0.62 1.39
N GLU A 148 -16.16 -1.26 1.22
CA GLU A 148 -15.17 -1.54 2.25
C GLU A 148 -13.89 -0.75 1.96
N LEU A 149 -13.38 -0.06 2.96
CA LEU A 149 -12.06 0.57 2.95
C LEU A 149 -11.13 -0.24 3.86
N ILE A 150 -10.13 -0.86 3.25
CA ILE A 150 -9.04 -1.57 3.90
C ILE A 150 -7.87 -0.60 4.03
N LEU A 151 -7.68 -0.06 5.23
CA LEU A 151 -6.57 0.82 5.54
C LEU A 151 -5.35 0.00 5.98
N VAL A 152 -4.22 0.20 5.31
CA VAL A 152 -2.90 -0.35 5.67
C VAL A 152 -1.98 0.80 6.05
N ILE A 153 -1.53 0.82 7.29
CA ILE A 153 -0.67 1.86 7.85
C ILE A 153 0.76 1.32 7.99
N ASN A 154 1.67 1.73 7.11
CA ASN A 154 3.07 1.30 7.14
C ASN A 154 3.76 1.71 8.44
N GLY A 155 4.62 0.82 8.91
CA GLY A 155 5.43 0.97 10.11
C GLY A 155 5.70 -0.38 10.78
N LEU A 156 6.84 -0.52 11.44
CA LEU A 156 7.15 -1.68 12.27
C LEU A 156 7.65 -1.24 13.64
N ASP A 157 6.96 -1.67 14.70
CA ASP A 157 7.33 -1.35 16.09
C ASP A 157 8.72 -1.90 16.45
N ALA A 158 9.13 -3.00 15.80
CA ALA A 158 10.48 -3.56 15.94
C ALA A 158 11.58 -2.64 15.39
N ILE A 159 11.26 -1.67 14.53
CA ILE A 159 12.20 -0.66 14.02
C ILE A 159 12.03 0.60 14.87
N HIS A 160 13.03 0.90 15.69
CA HIS A 160 12.96 1.99 16.67
C HIS A 160 13.22 3.33 15.97
N THR A 161 12.15 4.00 15.56
CA THR A 161 12.20 5.31 14.91
C THR A 161 11.01 6.16 15.34
N ASP A 162 11.16 7.48 15.34
CA ASP A 162 10.08 8.41 15.67
C ASP A 162 9.05 8.54 14.54
N LYS A 163 9.40 8.10 13.31
CA LYS A 163 8.53 8.19 12.13
C LYS A 163 8.46 6.87 11.39
N HIS A 164 7.31 6.23 11.52
CA HIS A 164 7.06 4.91 10.96
C HIS A 164 6.58 5.00 9.51
N CYS A 165 7.19 4.20 8.63
CA CYS A 165 6.91 4.24 7.20
C CYS A 165 7.21 2.91 6.50
N ILE A 166 6.97 2.85 5.19
CA ILE A 166 7.26 1.64 4.41
C ILE A 166 8.75 1.24 4.45
N GLU A 167 9.65 2.21 4.62
CA GLU A 167 11.09 1.93 4.73
C GLU A 167 11.45 1.11 5.98
N ASP A 168 10.65 1.12 7.04
CA ASP A 168 10.83 0.21 8.20
C ASP A 168 10.84 -1.25 7.75
N HIS A 169 9.89 -1.60 6.88
CA HIS A 169 9.76 -2.96 6.33
C HIS A 169 10.94 -3.33 5.45
N LEU A 170 11.46 -2.36 4.67
CA LEU A 170 12.61 -2.58 3.79
C LEU A 170 13.92 -2.70 4.56
N VAL A 171 14.08 -1.93 5.63
CA VAL A 171 15.20 -2.04 6.56
C VAL A 171 15.16 -3.37 7.30
N SER A 172 13.98 -3.78 7.79
CA SER A 172 13.79 -5.12 8.37
C SER A 172 14.14 -6.24 7.39
N ALA A 173 13.71 -6.12 6.13
CA ALA A 173 14.07 -7.06 5.08
C ALA A 173 15.58 -7.11 4.84
N ALA A 174 16.25 -5.95 4.82
CA ALA A 174 17.70 -5.84 4.68
C ALA A 174 18.45 -6.61 5.78
N GLN A 175 18.04 -6.41 7.03
CA GLN A 175 18.60 -7.09 8.20
C GLN A 175 18.43 -8.61 8.10
N GLN A 176 17.24 -9.08 7.68
CA GLN A 176 16.95 -10.51 7.51
C GLN A 176 17.78 -11.19 6.42
N ILE A 177 18.31 -10.43 5.44
CA ILE A 177 19.21 -10.94 4.39
C ILE A 177 20.66 -10.50 4.59
N SER A 178 21.01 -10.10 5.80
CA SER A 178 22.38 -9.73 6.22
C SER A 178 22.98 -8.57 5.43
N ILE A 179 22.16 -7.60 5.00
CA ILE A 179 22.63 -6.30 4.50
C ILE A 179 22.72 -5.35 5.68
N SER A 180 23.92 -4.84 5.95
CA SER A 180 24.14 -3.83 6.99
C SER A 180 23.51 -2.50 6.57
N VAL A 181 22.67 -1.96 7.46
CA VAL A 181 22.01 -0.65 7.32
C VAL A 181 22.64 0.43 8.21
N GLY A 182 23.63 0.06 9.03
CA GLY A 182 24.23 0.93 10.05
C GLY A 182 23.25 1.32 11.16
N ASP A 183 23.72 2.18 12.06
CA ASP A 183 22.86 2.85 13.04
C ASP A 183 22.12 3.99 12.36
N PHE A 184 20.84 4.15 12.67
CA PHE A 184 20.01 5.20 12.10
C PHE A 184 18.92 5.62 13.08
N GLU A 185 18.54 6.89 13.01
CA GLU A 185 17.37 7.43 13.73
C GLU A 185 16.08 7.30 12.90
N GLN A 186 16.22 7.34 11.56
CA GLN A 186 15.11 7.42 10.61
C GLN A 186 15.27 6.38 9.49
N SER A 187 14.30 5.49 9.34
CA SER A 187 14.34 4.40 8.35
C SER A 187 14.39 4.90 6.91
N LYS A 188 13.74 6.04 6.60
CA LYS A 188 13.86 6.71 5.29
C LYS A 188 15.30 7.09 4.95
N ALA A 189 16.07 7.56 5.93
CA ALA A 189 17.48 7.90 5.74
C ALA A 189 18.33 6.64 5.58
N ALA A 190 18.09 5.61 6.41
CA ALA A 190 18.76 4.32 6.32
C ALA A 190 18.53 3.63 4.96
N TRP A 191 17.29 3.62 4.48
CA TRP A 191 16.99 3.08 3.16
C TRP A 191 17.72 3.83 2.05
N ARG A 192 17.74 5.17 2.12
CA ARG A 192 18.42 6.02 1.12
C ARG A 192 19.95 5.92 1.15
N SER A 193 20.54 5.52 2.27
CA SER A 193 22.00 5.36 2.37
C SER A 193 22.47 4.07 1.70
N LEU A 194 21.58 3.07 1.53
CA LEU A 194 21.87 1.87 0.76
C LEU A 194 22.11 2.22 -0.71
N SER A 195 23.12 1.58 -1.31
CA SER A 195 23.36 1.66 -2.74
C SER A 195 22.18 1.11 -3.54
N ASN A 196 22.04 1.57 -4.80
CA ASN A 196 20.99 1.08 -5.70
C ASN A 196 21.04 -0.46 -5.87
N ASP A 197 22.24 -1.05 -5.86
CA ASP A 197 22.42 -2.51 -5.97
C ASP A 197 21.93 -3.24 -4.72
N GLN A 198 22.17 -2.69 -3.52
CA GLN A 198 21.63 -3.22 -2.27
C GLN A 198 20.11 -3.12 -2.23
N GLN A 199 19.54 -1.96 -2.56
CA GLN A 199 18.09 -1.77 -2.63
C GLN A 199 17.44 -2.74 -3.63
N LEU A 200 18.04 -2.89 -4.83
CA LEU A 200 17.57 -3.83 -5.83
C LEU A 200 17.69 -5.28 -5.36
N ARG A 201 18.75 -5.63 -4.64
CA ARG A 201 18.91 -6.96 -4.03
C ARG A 201 17.77 -7.23 -3.05
N ILE A 202 17.45 -6.30 -2.17
CA ILE A 202 16.34 -6.44 -1.20
C ILE A 202 15.02 -6.72 -1.92
N TYR A 203 14.70 -5.96 -2.98
CA TYR A 203 13.50 -6.23 -3.78
C TYR A 203 13.51 -7.59 -4.48
N LYS A 204 14.67 -8.03 -4.98
CA LYS A 204 14.81 -9.36 -5.59
C LYS A 204 14.56 -10.48 -4.57
N GLU A 205 15.12 -10.35 -3.36
CA GLU A 205 14.91 -11.33 -2.29
C GLU A 205 13.45 -11.39 -1.84
N LEU A 206 12.80 -10.23 -1.62
CA LEU A 206 11.37 -10.17 -1.30
C LEU A 206 10.50 -10.81 -2.40
N LYS A 207 10.86 -10.60 -3.66
CA LYS A 207 10.16 -11.20 -4.80
C LYS A 207 10.44 -12.70 -4.95
N ALA A 208 11.62 -13.19 -4.58
CA ALA A 208 11.98 -14.60 -4.69
C ALA A 208 11.45 -15.45 -3.53
N HIS A 209 11.36 -14.88 -2.32
CA HIS A 209 11.09 -15.62 -1.09
C HIS A 209 9.81 -15.12 -0.41
N ARG A 210 8.70 -15.82 -0.65
CA ARG A 210 7.40 -15.49 -0.05
C ARG A 210 7.46 -15.41 1.48
N ASN A 211 8.17 -16.33 2.14
CA ASN A 211 8.31 -16.32 3.60
C ASN A 211 9.05 -15.08 4.11
N LEU A 212 10.04 -14.57 3.38
CA LEU A 212 10.72 -13.32 3.73
C LEU A 212 9.75 -12.15 3.62
N LEU A 213 8.97 -12.08 2.54
CA LEU A 213 7.95 -11.06 2.34
C LEU A 213 6.89 -11.10 3.45
N GLU A 214 6.41 -12.29 3.83
CA GLU A 214 5.42 -12.46 4.90
C GLU A 214 5.92 -11.99 6.26
N ARG A 215 7.21 -12.15 6.56
CA ARG A 215 7.81 -11.62 7.79
C ARG A 215 8.10 -10.13 7.73
N ALA A 216 8.57 -9.62 6.58
CA ALA A 216 8.99 -8.23 6.44
C ALA A 216 7.81 -7.26 6.21
N CYS A 217 6.78 -7.69 5.48
CA CYS A 217 5.63 -6.86 5.07
C CYS A 217 4.28 -7.48 5.50
N PRO A 218 4.10 -7.81 6.81
CA PRO A 218 2.92 -8.56 7.26
C PRO A 218 1.62 -7.79 7.02
N GLN A 219 1.62 -6.48 7.27
CA GLN A 219 0.43 -5.61 7.13
C GLN A 219 0.00 -5.47 5.66
N GLN A 220 0.96 -5.29 4.75
CA GLN A 220 0.67 -5.15 3.32
C GLN A 220 0.12 -6.45 2.74
N ILE A 221 0.62 -7.61 3.19
CA ILE A 221 0.06 -8.91 2.80
C ILE A 221 -1.33 -9.09 3.37
N ARG A 222 -1.54 -8.84 4.67
CA ARG A 222 -2.85 -8.95 5.30
C ARG A 222 -3.87 -8.07 4.58
N GLY A 223 -3.57 -6.78 4.39
CA GLY A 223 -4.44 -5.86 3.67
C GLY A 223 -4.78 -6.37 2.28
N CYS A 224 -3.78 -6.78 1.50
CA CYS A 224 -4.03 -7.26 0.13
C CYS A 224 -4.82 -8.57 0.08
N ARG A 225 -4.80 -9.41 1.12
CA ARG A 225 -5.65 -10.62 1.19
C ARG A 225 -7.14 -10.30 1.33
N TYR A 226 -7.50 -9.17 1.94
CA TYR A 226 -8.92 -8.74 1.96
C TYR A 226 -9.44 -8.35 0.58
N LEU A 227 -8.56 -8.15 -0.42
CA LEU A 227 -8.97 -7.87 -1.80
C LEU A 227 -9.32 -9.13 -2.62
N GLU A 228 -8.91 -10.32 -2.14
CA GLU A 228 -9.31 -11.61 -2.73
C GLU A 228 -10.81 -11.87 -2.53
#